data_AF-G9PIZ2-F1
#
_entry.id   AF-G9PIZ2-F1
#
_cell.length_a   1.000
_cell.length_b   1.000
_cell.length_c   1.000
_cell.angle_alpha   90.00
_cell.angle_beta   90.00
_cell.angle_gamma   90.00
#
_symmetry.space_group_name_H-M   'P 1'
#
loop_
_entity.id
_entity.type
_entity.pdbx_description
1 polymer ?
#
loop_
_entity_poly.entity_id
_entity_poly.type
_entity_poly.pdbx_seq_one_letter_code
_entity_poly.pdbx_strand_id
1 'polypeptide(L)' 'MLDAPILVLVDLETTETEPAPTGPSLELLTAARGLTSGDVVALTLRPLDDAASAVLAGAGATRL' A
#
# COMPACT_ATOMS: atom_id res chain seq x y z
N MET A 1 -3.64 7.62 -18.39
CA MET A 1 -4.11 7.05 -17.11
C MET A 1 -4.77 5.73 -17.44
N LEU A 2 -4.34 4.65 -16.77
CA LEU A 2 -4.90 3.31 -16.92
C LEU A 2 -6.31 3.26 -16.31
N ASP A 3 -7.17 2.38 -16.81
CA ASP A 3 -8.49 2.08 -16.27
C ASP A 3 -8.53 0.75 -15.49
N ALA A 4 -7.47 -0.05 -15.60
CA ALA A 4 -7.28 -1.31 -14.90
C ALA A 4 -6.76 -1.14 -13.46
N PRO A 5 -7.08 -2.08 -12.55
CA PRO A 5 -6.52 -2.07 -11.20
C PRO A 5 -5.01 -2.33 -11.22
N ILE A 6 -4.28 -1.71 -10.29
CA ILE A 6 -2.84 -1.95 -10.07
C ILE A 6 -2.66 -2.65 -8.72
N LEU A 7 -1.88 -3.73 -8.72
CA LEU A 7 -1.42 -4.39 -7.50
C LEU A 7 -0.03 -3.87 -7.13
N VAL A 8 0.15 -3.46 -5.88
CA VAL A 8 1.43 -3.08 -5.30
C VAL A 8 1.75 -4.04 -4.16
N LEU A 9 2.89 -4.73 -4.26
CA LEU A 9 3.42 -5.51 -3.14
C LEU A 9 4.06 -4.53 -2.14
N VAL A 10 3.55 -4.55 -0.92
CA VAL A 10 3.99 -3.68 0.16
C VAL A 10 4.85 -4.47 1.12
N ASP A 11 6.10 -4.03 1.26
CA ASP A 11 7.01 -4.55 2.27
C ASP A 11 6.78 -3.87 3.62
N LEU A 12 6.96 -4.63 4.68
CA LEU A 12 6.69 -4.23 6.06
C LEU A 12 7.98 -4.27 6.87
N GLU A 13 8.24 -3.23 7.63
CA GLU A 13 9.38 -3.11 8.54
C GLU A 13 9.53 -4.36 9.42
N THR A 14 10.75 -4.85 9.57
CA THR A 14 11.05 -6.10 10.27
C THR A 14 11.25 -5.92 11.77
N THR A 15 11.06 -4.71 12.31
CA THR A 15 11.29 -4.40 13.71
C THR A 15 10.11 -4.90 14.57
N GLU A 16 10.43 -5.45 15.74
CA GLU A 16 9.58 -6.38 16.51
C GLU A 16 8.32 -5.78 17.14
N THR A 17 8.13 -4.45 17.08
CA THR A 17 7.07 -3.82 17.87
C THR A 17 5.73 -3.80 17.13
N GLU A 18 5.68 -3.36 15.87
CA GLU A 18 4.44 -3.33 15.04
C GLU A 18 4.81 -3.33 13.53
N PRO A 19 4.14 -4.12 12.67
CA PRO A 19 4.45 -4.18 11.25
C PRO A 19 3.99 -2.92 10.50
N ALA A 20 4.90 -1.97 10.29
CA ALA A 20 4.63 -0.75 9.53
C ALA A 20 5.05 -0.88 8.05
N PRO A 21 4.34 -0.26 7.09
CA PRO A 21 4.80 -0.16 5.71
C PRO A 21 6.13 0.59 5.59
N THR A 22 7.03 0.06 4.77
CA THR A 22 8.30 0.73 4.46
C THR A 22 8.05 2.00 3.63
N GLY A 23 8.90 3.02 3.81
CA GLY A 23 8.83 4.27 3.04
C GLY A 23 8.77 4.07 1.52
N PRO A 24 9.67 3.27 0.92
CA PRO A 24 9.63 2.97 -0.51
C PRO A 24 8.31 2.34 -0.98
N SER A 25 7.66 1.50 -0.17
CA SER A 25 6.36 0.91 -0.53
C SER A 25 5.25 1.96 -0.60
N LEU A 26 5.30 2.97 0.27
CA LEU A 26 4.35 4.09 0.26
C LEU A 26 4.55 5.00 -0.96
N GLU A 27 5.81 5.24 -1.35
CA GLU A 27 6.13 5.98 -2.58
C GLU A 27 5.60 5.25 -3.82
N LEU A 28 5.76 3.92 -3.88
CA LEU A 28 5.23 3.10 -4.97
C LEU A 28 3.70 3.13 -5.02
N LEU A 29 3.01 3.09 -3.88
CA LEU A 29 1.55 3.24 -3.83
C LEU A 29 1.10 4.60 -4.35
N THR A 30 1.78 5.66 -3.92
CA THR A 30 1.49 7.03 -4.37
C THR A 30 1.67 7.14 -5.89
N ALA A 31 2.76 6.57 -6.42
CA ALA A 31 3.00 6.52 -7.86
C ALA A 31 1.91 5.71 -8.59
N ALA A 32 1.53 4.53 -8.09
CA ALA A 32 0.47 3.70 -8.68
C ALA A 32 -0.86 4.45 -8.76
N ARG A 33 -1.22 5.22 -7.72
CA ARG A 33 -2.43 6.05 -7.71
C ARG A 33 -2.43 7.11 -8.82
N GLY A 34 -1.28 7.65 -9.19
CA GLY A 34 -1.12 8.57 -10.32
C GLY A 34 -1.20 7.90 -11.69
N LEU A 35 -1.02 6.58 -11.78
CA LEU A 35 -1.00 5.83 -13.03
C LEU A 35 -2.37 5.28 -13.43
N THR A 36 -3.25 4.97 -12.48
CA THR A 36 -4.59 4.41 -12.74
C THR A 36 -5.71 5.29 -12.20
N SER A 37 -6.89 5.26 -12.83
CA SER A 37 -8.17 5.72 -12.26
C SER A 37 -8.95 4.59 -11.58
N GLY A 38 -8.54 3.33 -11.76
CA GLY A 38 -9.12 2.17 -11.10
C GLY A 38 -8.64 2.00 -9.65
N ASP A 39 -8.76 0.77 -9.14
CA ASP A 39 -8.30 0.40 -7.81
C ASP A 39 -6.77 0.36 -7.72
N VAL A 40 -6.25 0.74 -6.55
CA VAL A 40 -4.88 0.44 -6.15
C VAL A 40 -4.96 -0.55 -5.01
N VAL A 41 -4.53 -1.78 -5.26
CA VAL A 41 -4.56 -2.88 -4.30
C VAL A 41 -3.19 -2.97 -3.64
N ALA A 42 -3.13 -2.81 -2.32
CA ALA A 42 -1.90 -3.01 -1.55
C ALA A 42 -1.90 -4.42 -0.96
N LEU A 43 -0.97 -5.27 -1.38
CA LEU A 43 -0.82 -6.62 -0.87
C LEU A 43 0.35 -6.69 0.09
N THR A 44 0.11 -7.16 1.31
CA THR A 44 1.15 -7.43 2.31
C THR A 44 1.29 -8.92 2.57
N LEU A 45 2.48 -9.36 2.98
CA LEU A 45 2.74 -10.76 3.30
C LEU A 45 2.49 -11.12 4.77
N ARG A 46 2.08 -10.13 5.57
CA ARG A 46 1.71 -10.28 6.98
C ARG A 46 0.41 -9.51 7.26
N PRO A 47 -0.36 -9.91 8.28
CA PRO A 47 -1.53 -9.17 8.72
C PRO A 47 -1.18 -7.72 9.06
N LEU A 48 -2.13 -6.82 8.79
CA LEU A 48 -2.05 -5.41 9.13
C LEU A 48 -2.91 -5.12 10.34
N ASP A 49 -2.46 -4.19 11.17
CA ASP A 49 -3.32 -3.51 12.13
C ASP A 49 -4.03 -2.32 11.47
N ASP A 50 -4.91 -1.68 12.24
CA ASP A 50 -5.70 -0.55 11.77
C ASP A 50 -4.82 0.66 11.41
N ALA A 51 -3.70 0.85 12.11
CA ALA A 51 -2.79 1.96 11.88
C ALA A 51 -2.04 1.81 10.56
N ALA A 52 -1.45 0.64 10.30
CA ALA A 52 -0.80 0.31 9.04
C ALA A 52 -1.79 0.37 7.88
N SER A 53 -3.01 -0.13 8.07
CA SER A 53 -4.08 -0.05 7.06
C SER A 53 -4.43 1.40 6.71
N ALA A 54 -4.52 2.28 7.71
CA ALA A 54 -4.79 3.71 7.49
C ALA A 54 -3.64 4.41 6.76
N VAL A 55 -2.39 4.06 7.05
CA VAL A 55 -1.21 4.59 6.35
C VAL A 55 -1.23 4.19 4.87
N LEU A 56 -1.55 2.93 4.55
CA LEU A 56 -1.65 2.46 3.16
C LEU A 56 -2.80 3.15 2.40
N ALA A 57 -3.94 3.33 3.04
CA ALA A 57 -5.06 4.08 2.47
C ALA A 57 -4.67 5.54 2.20
N GLY A 58 -3.93 6.18 3.11
CA GLY A 58 -3.40 7.53 2.95
C GLY A 58 -2.40 7.66 1.79
N ALA A 59 -1.65 6.59 1.49
CA ALA A 59 -0.75 6.51 0.33
C ALA A 59 -1.46 6.18 -1.00
N GLY A 60 -2.78 6.01 -0.99
CA GLY A 60 -3.60 5.84 -2.19
C GLY A 60 -4.11 4.42 -2.45
N ALA A 61 -3.89 3.47 -1.53
CA ALA A 61 -4.52 2.16 -1.59
C ALA A 61 -6.05 2.27 -1.42
N THR A 62 -6.81 1.59 -2.27
CA THR A 62 -8.28 1.52 -2.19
C THR A 62 -8.78 0.14 -1.78
N ARG A 63 -7.89 -0.86 -1.75
CA ARG A 63 -8.15 -2.22 -1.30
C ARG A 63 -6.89 -2.83 -0.69
N LEU A 64 -7.07 -3.62 0.37
CA LEU A 64 -6.02 -4.36 1.09
C LEU A 64 -6.32 -5.86 0.99
#